data_AF-A0A7C3GGF8-F1
#
_entry.id   AF-A0A7C3GGF8-F1
#
_cell.length_a   1.000
_cell.length_b   1.000
_cell.length_c   1.000
_cell.angle_alpha   90.00
_cell.angle_beta   90.00
_cell.angle_gamma   90.00
#
_symmetry.space_group_name_H-M   'P 1'
#
loop_
_entity.id
_entity.type
_entity.pdbx_description
1 polymer ?
#
loop_
_entity_poly.entity_id
_entity_poly.type
_entity_poly.pdbx_seq_one_letter_code
_entity_poly.pdbx_strand_id
1 'polypeptide(L)'
;MLRHWERNGLIKIARNPGNRYRLYGMPEIKRLRVIYMLSQAGYSNMAILRMLSQLERGNKVDVRYVLDTPGPDEDIFFAADHRISTLVNWERQAKKMIAHLKTMISRYQHRLSNLSTNVSD
;
A
#
# COMPACT_ATOMS: atom_id res chain seq x y z
N MET A 1 14.14 -11.94 1.81
CA MET A 1 12.76 -11.86 2.34
C MET A 1 12.61 -12.55 3.69
N LEU A 2 12.68 -13.89 3.81
CA LEU A 2 12.38 -14.58 5.08
C LEU A 2 13.26 -14.18 6.28
N ARG A 3 14.59 -14.09 6.10
CA ARG A 3 15.51 -13.63 7.15
C ARG A 3 15.21 -12.20 7.62
N HIS A 4 14.74 -11.34 6.72
CA HIS A 4 14.36 -9.97 7.03
C HIS A 4 13.04 -9.95 7.82
N TRP A 5 12.07 -10.79 7.46
CA TRP A 5 10.84 -10.96 8.22
C TRP A 5 11.08 -11.50 9.64
N GLU A 6 11.96 -12.48 9.81
CA GLU A 6 12.38 -12.92 11.16
C GLU A 6 13.04 -11.80 11.96
N ARG A 7 13.92 -11.01 11.32
CA ARG A 7 14.60 -9.89 11.97
C ARG A 7 13.63 -8.79 12.40
N ASN A 8 12.60 -8.52 11.60
CA ASN A 8 11.60 -7.48 11.88
C ASN A 8 10.43 -8.00 12.73
N GLY A 9 10.53 -9.20 13.31
CA GLY A 9 9.51 -9.74 14.22
C GLY A 9 8.21 -10.21 13.54
N LEU A 10 8.12 -10.21 12.21
CA LEU A 10 6.94 -10.66 11.47
C LEU A 10 6.66 -12.15 11.69
N ILE A 11 7.70 -12.95 11.90
CA ILE A 11 7.58 -14.37 12.22
C ILE A 11 8.71 -14.84 13.12
N LYS A 12 8.40 -15.69 14.09
CA LYS A 12 9.39 -16.38 14.94
C LYS A 12 9.34 -17.86 14.60
N ILE A 13 10.43 -18.37 14.01
CA ILE A 13 10.52 -19.77 13.58
C ILE A 13 11.37 -20.53 14.60
N ALA A 14 10.82 -21.64 15.12
CA ALA A 14 11.54 -22.51 16.02
C ALA A 14 12.75 -23.16 15.33
N ARG A 15 13.79 -23.48 16.09
CA ARG A 15 14.98 -24.15 15.58
C ARG A 15 15.17 -25.49 16.26
N ASN A 16 15.59 -26.49 15.49
CA ASN A 16 15.93 -27.80 16.03
C ASN A 16 17.15 -27.65 16.96
N PRO A 17 17.10 -28.17 18.20
CA PRO A 17 18.18 -28.02 19.17
C PRO A 17 19.48 -28.74 18.77
N GLY A 18 19.40 -29.83 18.01
CA GLY A 18 20.56 -30.64 17.63
C GLY A 18 21.36 -30.11 16.44
N ASN A 19 20.71 -29.40 15.50
CA ASN A 19 21.35 -28.95 14.27
C ASN A 19 21.04 -27.48 13.88
N ARG A 20 20.25 -26.77 14.69
CA ARG A 20 19.87 -25.36 14.54
C ARG A 20 19.10 -25.01 13.25
N TYR A 21 18.65 -26.00 12.48
CA TYR A 21 17.80 -25.77 11.32
C TYR A 21 16.41 -25.25 11.73
N ARG A 22 15.80 -24.45 10.84
CA ARG A 22 14.44 -23.93 11.01
C ARG A 22 13.42 -25.05 10.89
N LEU A 23 12.47 -25.09 11.82
CA LEU A 23 11.35 -26.03 11.82
C LEU A 23 10.11 -25.30 11.31
N TYR A 24 9.52 -25.80 10.24
CA TYR A 24 8.27 -25.26 9.67
C TYR A 24 7.15 -26.26 9.88
N GLY A 25 6.15 -25.87 10.66
CA GLY A 25 4.86 -26.53 10.71
C GLY A 25 3.82 -25.80 9.87
N MET A 26 2.60 -26.34 9.89
CA MET A 26 1.45 -25.72 9.25
C MET A 26 1.18 -24.28 9.73
N PRO A 27 1.33 -23.93 11.02
CA PRO A 27 1.14 -22.55 11.49
C PRO A 27 2.13 -21.57 10.84
N GLU A 28 3.42 -21.94 10.76
CA GLU A 28 4.46 -21.11 10.16
C GLU A 28 4.18 -20.90 8.68
N ILE A 29 3.84 -21.96 7.94
CA ILE A 29 3.54 -21.88 6.51
C ILE A 29 2.30 -21.00 6.25
N LYS A 30 1.24 -21.13 7.06
CA LYS A 30 0.04 -20.28 6.95
C LYS A 30 0.39 -18.81 7.16
N ARG A 31 1.16 -18.50 8.22
CA ARG A 31 1.58 -17.13 8.50
C ARG A 31 2.47 -16.56 7.40
N LEU A 32 3.43 -17.35 6.89
CA LEU A 32 4.29 -16.95 5.78
C LEU A 32 3.49 -16.64 4.52
N ARG A 33 2.43 -17.41 4.24
CA ARG A 33 1.54 -17.14 3.10
C ARG A 33 0.83 -15.80 3.25
N VAL A 34 0.33 -15.47 4.45
CA VAL A 34 -0.29 -14.17 4.72
C VAL A 34 0.71 -13.03 4.53
N ILE A 35 1.90 -13.13 5.14
CA ILE A 35 2.96 -12.12 5.01
C ILE A 35 3.35 -11.94 3.53
N TYR A 36 3.50 -13.04 2.80
CA TYR A 36 3.83 -13.02 1.38
C TYR A 36 2.75 -12.30 0.56
N MET A 37 1.47 -12.66 0.73
CA MET A 37 0.37 -12.03 -0.02
C MET A 37 0.29 -10.52 0.25
N LEU A 38 0.41 -10.10 1.51
CA LEU A 38 0.37 -8.68 1.86
C LEU A 38 1.60 -7.91 1.36
N SER A 39 2.77 -8.55 1.38
CA SER A 39 3.98 -7.96 0.80
C SER A 39 3.85 -7.77 -0.71
N GLN A 40 3.24 -8.73 -1.43
CA GLN A 40 2.97 -8.62 -2.87
C GLN A 40 1.90 -7.55 -3.18
N ALA A 41 0.92 -7.37 -2.29
CA ALA A 41 -0.01 -6.25 -2.35
C ALA A 41 0.66 -4.90 -2.01
N GLY A 42 1.92 -4.92 -1.56
CA GLY A 42 2.79 -3.78 -1.34
C GLY A 42 2.49 -2.99 -0.07
N TYR A 43 1.97 -3.67 0.94
CA TYR A 43 1.89 -3.15 2.30
C TYR A 43 3.28 -3.14 2.97
N SER A 44 3.49 -2.21 3.89
CA SER A 44 4.73 -2.13 4.67
C SER A 44 4.84 -3.29 5.67
N ASN A 45 6.05 -3.59 6.14
CA ASN A 45 6.24 -4.56 7.22
C ASN A 45 5.51 -4.15 8.51
N MET A 46 5.37 -2.84 8.78
CA MET A 46 4.70 -2.34 9.98
C MET A 46 3.19 -2.56 9.91
N ALA A 47 2.56 -2.25 8.77
CA ALA A 47 1.15 -2.54 8.54
C ALA A 47 0.85 -4.04 8.67
N ILE A 48 1.72 -4.90 8.13
CA ILE A 48 1.58 -6.36 8.25
C ILE A 48 1.75 -6.81 9.71
N LEU A 49 2.75 -6.32 10.42
CA LEU A 49 2.99 -6.67 11.82
C LEU A 49 1.81 -6.27 12.72
N ARG A 50 1.26 -5.06 12.51
CA ARG A 50 0.09 -4.56 13.21
C ARG A 50 -1.13 -5.45 12.97
N MET A 51 -1.40 -5.79 11.71
CA MET A 51 -2.49 -6.70 11.33
C MET A 51 -2.35 -8.08 11.98
N LEU A 52 -1.15 -8.66 11.95
CA LEU A 52 -0.88 -9.95 12.59
C LEU A 52 -1.04 -9.89 14.11
N SER A 53 -0.60 -8.80 14.75
CA SER A 53 -0.72 -8.59 16.19
C SER A 53 -2.18 -8.49 16.64
N GLN A 54 -3.05 -7.86 15.84
CA GLN A 54 -4.49 -7.81 16.13
C GLN A 54 -5.14 -9.19 16.03
N LEU A 55 -4.75 -9.99 15.04
CA LEU A 55 -5.24 -11.36 14.87
C LEU A 55 -4.82 -12.26 16.04
N GLU A 56 -3.57 -12.14 16.50
CA GLU A 56 -3.07 -12.89 17.66
C GLU A 56 -3.79 -12.55 18.96
N ARG A 57 -4.25 -11.31 19.12
CA ARG A 57 -5.04 -10.85 20.27
C ARG A 57 -6.51 -11.30 20.21
N GLY A 58 -6.93 -11.97 19.13
CA GLY A 58 -8.32 -12.40 18.92
C GLY A 58 -9.28 -11.26 18.58
N ASN A 59 -8.75 -10.08 18.25
CA ASN A 59 -9.57 -8.91 17.96
C ASN A 59 -10.19 -9.06 16.56
N LYS A 60 -11.52 -8.96 16.49
CA LYS A 60 -12.25 -8.84 15.21
C LYS A 60 -12.22 -7.39 14.75
N VAL A 61 -11.05 -6.93 14.32
CA VAL A 61 -10.88 -5.58 13.76
C VAL A 61 -11.03 -5.64 12.25
N ASP A 62 -11.54 -4.57 11.63
CA ASP A 62 -11.52 -4.45 10.18
C ASP A 62 -10.08 -4.47 9.66
N VAL A 63 -9.74 -5.54 8.95
CA VAL A 63 -8.41 -5.77 8.38
C VAL A 63 -8.01 -4.63 7.44
N ARG A 64 -8.95 -4.06 6.68
CA ARG A 64 -8.65 -2.93 5.78
C ARG A 64 -8.24 -1.71 6.56
N TYR A 65 -8.99 -1.38 7.61
CA TYR A 65 -8.68 -0.24 8.48
C TYR A 65 -7.30 -0.39 9.13
N VAL A 66 -6.99 -1.57 9.66
CA VAL A 66 -5.69 -1.85 10.30
C VAL A 66 -4.53 -1.74 9.31
N LEU A 67 -4.72 -2.18 8.07
CA LEU A 67 -3.68 -2.11 7.03
C LEU A 67 -3.47 -0.70 6.47
N ASP A 68 -4.49 0.16 6.46
CA ASP A 68 -4.44 1.51 5.86
C ASP A 68 -4.30 2.65 6.90
N THR A 69 -4.33 2.33 8.20
CA THR A 69 -4.24 3.32 9.27
C THR A 69 -3.08 2.97 10.23
N PRO A 70 -2.04 3.80 10.31
CA PRO A 70 -0.99 3.73 11.34
C PRO A 70 -1.57 3.74 12.75
N GLY A 71 -0.88 3.10 13.69
CA GLY A 71 -1.21 3.24 15.10
C GLY A 71 -0.95 4.67 15.60
N PRO A 72 -1.67 5.14 16.65
CA PRO A 72 -1.45 6.48 17.21
C PRO A 72 -0.05 6.65 17.85
N ASP A 73 0.59 5.55 18.24
CA ASP A 73 1.91 5.52 18.89
C ASP A 73 3.07 5.20 17.90
N GLU A 74 2.80 5.18 16.59
CA GLU A 74 3.83 4.91 15.57
C GLU A 74 4.49 6.23 15.11
N ASP A 75 5.66 6.55 15.69
CA ASP A 75 6.44 7.76 15.33
C ASP A 75 7.02 7.72 13.90
N ILE A 76 7.03 6.55 13.25
CA ILE A 76 7.59 6.34 11.91
C ILE A 76 6.50 5.85 10.96
N PHE A 77 5.95 6.79 10.20
CA PHE A 77 5.00 6.51 9.13
C PHE A 77 5.75 6.09 7.85
N PHE A 78 5.46 4.91 7.32
CA PHE A 78 5.88 4.56 5.97
C PHE A 78 4.81 5.05 4.97
N ALA A 79 5.22 5.56 3.81
CA ALA A 79 4.29 5.96 2.74
C ALA A 79 3.33 4.82 2.31
N ALA A 80 3.69 3.56 2.58
CA ALA A 80 2.87 2.38 2.33
C ALA A 80 1.83 2.09 3.41
N ASP A 81 1.81 2.83 4.53
CA ASP A 81 0.85 2.62 5.63
C ASP A 81 -0.53 3.25 5.37
N HIS A 82 -0.62 4.17 4.40
CA HIS A 82 -1.88 4.76 3.90
C HIS A 82 -2.12 4.42 2.42
N ARG A 83 -1.68 3.25 1.97
CA ARG A 83 -1.56 2.94 0.54
C ARG A 83 -2.88 3.06 -0.22
N ILE A 84 -3.99 2.56 0.33
CA ILE A 84 -5.29 2.60 -0.35
C ILE A 84 -5.75 4.05 -0.43
N SER A 85 -5.72 4.76 0.69
CA SER A 85 -6.09 6.18 0.76
C SER A 85 -5.22 7.06 -0.16
N THR A 86 -3.92 6.78 -0.22
CA THR A 86 -2.96 7.49 -1.08
C THR A 86 -3.22 7.23 -2.55
N LEU A 87 -3.45 5.97 -2.94
CA LEU A 87 -3.77 5.60 -4.33
C LEU A 87 -5.06 6.26 -4.80
N VAL A 88 -6.11 6.25 -3.99
CA VAL A 88 -7.39 6.91 -4.30
C VAL A 88 -7.19 8.42 -4.47
N ASN A 89 -6.38 9.04 -3.62
CA ASN A 89 -6.10 10.47 -3.73
C ASN A 89 -5.28 10.81 -4.98
N TRP A 90 -4.30 9.98 -5.33
CA TRP A 90 -3.50 10.14 -6.55
C TRP A 90 -4.35 9.97 -7.81
N GLU A 91 -5.23 8.97 -7.85
CA GLU A 91 -6.17 8.78 -8.96
C GLU A 91 -7.05 10.02 -9.15
N ARG A 92 -7.59 10.56 -8.04
CA ARG A 92 -8.41 11.78 -8.06
C ARG A 92 -7.61 12.98 -8.58
N GLN A 93 -6.37 13.14 -8.16
CA GLN A 93 -5.50 14.23 -8.63
C GLN A 93 -5.17 14.09 -10.12
N ALA A 94 -4.81 12.90 -10.58
CA ALA A 94 -4.55 12.63 -11.99
C ALA A 94 -5.78 12.96 -12.86
N LYS A 95 -6.99 12.57 -12.43
CA LYS A 95 -8.25 12.92 -13.13
C LYS A 95 -8.46 14.43 -13.22
N LYS A 96 -8.16 15.18 -12.15
CA LYS A 96 -8.24 16.66 -12.17
C LYS A 96 -7.24 17.28 -13.16
N MET A 97 -5.99 16.80 -13.16
CA MET A 97 -4.97 17.29 -14.09
C MET A 97 -5.39 17.05 -15.55
N ILE A 98 -5.91 15.86 -15.87
CA ILE A 98 -6.43 15.54 -17.20
C ILE A 98 -7.57 16.50 -17.60
N ALA A 99 -8.51 16.78 -16.69
CA ALA A 99 -9.61 17.70 -16.96
C ALA A 99 -9.12 19.14 -17.22
N HIS A 100 -8.14 19.61 -16.45
CA HIS A 100 -7.52 20.92 -16.69
C HIS A 100 -6.81 20.97 -18.05
N LEU A 101 -6.03 19.96 -18.41
CA LEU A 101 -5.35 19.89 -19.70
C LEU A 101 -6.35 19.87 -20.87
N LYS A 102 -7.43 19.09 -20.77
CA LYS A 102 -8.52 19.10 -21.76
C LYS A 102 -9.11 20.50 -21.93
N THR A 103 -9.37 21.18 -20.82
CA THR A 103 -9.90 22.56 -20.85
C THR A 103 -8.93 23.53 -21.52
N MET A 104 -7.62 23.43 -21.24
CA MET A 104 -6.60 24.26 -21.86
C MET A 104 -6.50 24.02 -23.36
N ILE A 105 -6.54 22.76 -23.80
CA ILE A 105 -6.52 22.37 -25.21
C ILE A 105 -7.75 22.92 -25.94
N SER A 106 -8.96 22.73 -25.40
CA SER A 106 -10.18 23.25 -26.01
C SER A 106 -10.18 24.77 -26.13
N ARG A 107 -9.71 25.49 -25.10
CA ARG A 107 -9.55 26.96 -25.15
C ARG A 107 -8.56 27.41 -26.22
N TYR A 108 -7.46 26.67 -26.38
CA TYR A 108 -6.47 26.98 -27.41
C TYR A 108 -7.01 26.75 -28.83
N GLN A 109 -7.70 25.63 -29.06
CA GLN A 109 -8.33 25.30 -30.34
C GLN A 109 -9.41 26.33 -30.74
N HIS A 110 -10.27 26.73 -29.80
CA HIS A 110 -11.29 27.77 -30.03
C HIS A 110 -10.66 29.14 -30.34
N ARG A 111 -9.50 29.45 -29.74
CA ARG A 111 -8.78 30.70 -30.04
C ARG A 111 -8.22 30.68 -31.46
N LEU A 112 -7.66 29.55 -31.89
CA LEU A 112 -7.14 29.38 -33.25
C LEU A 112 -8.24 29.43 -34.32
N SER A 113 -9.41 28.82 -34.09
CA SER A 113 -10.53 28.91 -35.03
C SER A 113 -11.01 30.35 -35.21
N ASN A 114 -11.16 31.09 -34.12
CA ASN A 114 -11.62 32.49 -34.15
C ASN A 114 -10.61 33.43 -34.81
N LEU A 115 -9.31 33.14 -34.71
CA LEU A 115 -8.25 33.88 -35.42
C LEU A 115 -8.26 33.61 -36.93
N SER A 116 -8.64 32.41 -37.38
CA SER A 116 -8.76 32.11 -38.82
C SER A 116 -10.00 32.73 -39.47
N THR A 117 -11.10 32.93 -38.72
CA THR A 117 -12.34 33.52 -39.23
C THR A 117 -12.22 35.04 -39.42
N ASN A 118 -11.48 35.75 -38.56
CA ASN A 118 -11.32 37.21 -38.61
C ASN A 118 -10.30 37.72 -39.66
N VAL A 119 -9.58 36.84 -40.36
CA VAL A 119 -8.58 37.22 -41.39
C VAL A 119 -9.15 37.08 -42.81
N SER A 120 -10.37 36.56 -42.95
CA SER A 120 -11.07 36.37 -44.23
C SER A 120 -12.23 37.35 -44.48
N ASP A 121 -12.44 38.31 -43.58
CA ASP A 121 -13.31 39.49 -43.74
C ASP A 121 -12.43 40.76 -43.79
#